data_AF-U6D3D0-F1
#
_entry.id   AF-U6D3D0-F1
#
_cell.length_a   1.000
_cell.length_b   1.000
_cell.length_c   1.000
_cell.angle_alpha   90.00
_cell.angle_beta   90.00
_cell.angle_gamma   90.00
#
_symmetry.space_group_name_H-M   'P 1'
#
loop_
_entity.id
_entity.type
_entity.pdbx_description
1 polymer ?
#
loop_
_entity_poly.entity_id
_entity_poly.type
_entity_poly.pdbx_seq_one_letter_code
_entity_poly.pdbx_strand_id
1 'polypeptide(L)'
;MARLTKRRQADTKAIQHLWAAIEIIRNQKQIANIDRITKYMSRVHGMHPKETTRQLSLAVKDGLIVETLTVGCKGSKAGIEQEGYWLPGDEI
;
A
#
# COMPACT_ATOMS: atom_id res chain seq x y z
N MET A 1 23.56 20.79 -13.32
CA MET A 1 22.81 20.45 -12.08
C MET A 1 22.63 18.94 -12.03
N ALA A 2 23.30 18.24 -11.12
CA ALA A 2 23.08 16.81 -10.93
C ALA A 2 21.64 16.63 -10.42
N ARG A 3 20.81 15.87 -11.14
CA ARG A 3 19.48 15.49 -10.63
C ARG A 3 19.70 14.79 -9.29
N LEU A 4 19.11 15.32 -8.23
CA LEU A 4 19.04 14.64 -6.94
C LEU A 4 18.30 13.32 -7.19
N THR A 5 19.04 12.25 -7.43
CA THR A 5 18.48 10.91 -7.54
C THR A 5 18.13 10.53 -6.11
N LYS A 6 16.84 10.66 -5.73
CA LYS A 6 16.34 10.08 -4.48
C LYS A 6 16.75 8.61 -4.49
N ARG A 7 17.72 8.24 -3.64
CA ARG A 7 18.10 6.85 -3.46
C ARG A 7 16.93 6.18 -2.75
N ARG A 8 16.26 5.26 -3.45
CA ARG A 8 15.13 4.46 -2.95
C ARG A 8 15.53 3.85 -1.60
N GLN A 9 14.78 4.12 -0.55
CA GLN A 9 15.07 3.58 0.79
C GLN A 9 14.36 2.27 1.04
N ALA A 10 13.24 2.04 0.35
CA ALA A 10 12.46 0.82 0.50
C ALA A 10 13.16 -0.40 -0.13
N ASP A 11 13.02 -1.55 0.54
CA ASP A 11 13.54 -2.82 0.04
C ASP A 11 12.80 -3.23 -1.25
N THR A 12 13.56 -3.62 -2.28
CA THR A 12 12.99 -3.85 -3.61
C THR A 12 12.04 -5.06 -3.64
N LYS A 13 12.30 -6.10 -2.83
CA LYS A 13 11.42 -7.27 -2.73
C LYS A 13 10.17 -6.93 -1.93
N ALA A 14 10.32 -6.20 -0.83
CA ALA A 14 9.19 -5.75 -0.02
C ALA A 14 8.20 -4.91 -0.83
N ILE A 15 8.69 -4.03 -1.72
CA ILE A 15 7.84 -3.25 -2.62
C ILE A 15 7.06 -4.14 -3.59
N GLN A 16 7.72 -5.12 -4.22
CA GLN A 16 7.03 -6.05 -5.13
C GLN A 16 5.92 -6.83 -4.41
N HIS A 17 6.18 -7.25 -3.17
CA HIS A 17 5.17 -7.92 -2.34
C HIS A 17 4.01 -6.99 -1.96
N LEU A 18 4.30 -5.72 -1.64
CA LEU A 18 3.28 -4.71 -1.38
C LEU A 18 2.42 -4.43 -2.61
N TRP A 19 3.03 -4.33 -3.79
CA TRP A 19 2.30 -4.15 -5.06
C TRP A 19 1.37 -5.33 -5.35
N ALA A 20 1.87 -6.57 -5.21
CA ALA A 20 1.05 -7.76 -5.37
C ALA A 20 -0.12 -7.80 -4.35
N ALA A 21 0.14 -7.40 -3.10
CA ALA A 21 -0.89 -7.32 -2.07
C ALA A 21 -2.00 -6.32 -2.47
N ILE A 22 -1.62 -5.11 -2.89
CA ILE A 22 -2.56 -4.08 -3.32
C ILE A 22 -3.36 -4.56 -4.54
N GLU A 23 -2.70 -5.11 -5.55
CA GLU A 23 -3.34 -5.61 -6.77
C GLU A 23 -4.40 -6.68 -6.46
N ILE A 24 -4.07 -7.65 -5.60
CA ILE A 24 -5.00 -8.72 -5.22
C ILE A 24 -6.20 -8.18 -4.44
N ILE A 25 -5.97 -7.25 -3.50
CA ILE A 25 -7.05 -6.64 -2.72
C ILE A 25 -7.98 -5.81 -3.64
N ARG A 26 -7.40 -5.08 -4.59
CA ARG A 26 -8.14 -4.28 -5.58
C ARG A 26 -8.90 -5.15 -6.56
N ASN A 27 -8.33 -6.27 -7.00
CA ASN A 27 -9.03 -7.25 -7.84
C ASN A 27 -10.26 -7.84 -7.14
N GLN A 28 -10.23 -7.95 -5.81
CA GLN A 28 -11.40 -8.32 -4.99
C GLN A 28 -12.42 -7.17 -4.81
N LYS A 29 -12.21 -6.03 -5.47
CA LYS A 29 -13.00 -4.78 -5.35
C LYS A 29 -13.07 -4.26 -3.91
N GLN A 30 -11.97 -4.43 -3.18
CA GLN A 30 -11.83 -3.97 -1.80
C GLN A 30 -10.85 -2.80 -1.69
N ILE A 31 -11.05 -1.94 -0.69
CA ILE A 31 -10.10 -0.88 -0.34
C ILE A 31 -8.86 -1.54 0.27
N ALA A 32 -7.69 -1.28 -0.32
CA ALA A 32 -6.42 -1.72 0.23
C ALA A 32 -6.05 -0.82 1.42
N ASN A 33 -6.40 -1.25 2.63
CA ASN A 33 -6.05 -0.57 3.88
C ASN A 33 -4.84 -1.23 4.57
N ILE A 34 -4.29 -0.58 5.59
CA ILE A 34 -3.13 -1.10 6.34
C ILE A 34 -3.40 -2.51 6.88
N ASP A 35 -4.57 -2.73 7.47
CA ASP A 35 -4.94 -4.02 8.08
C ASP A 35 -4.97 -5.16 7.04
N ARG A 36 -5.51 -4.93 5.85
CA ARG A 36 -5.56 -5.94 4.77
C ARG A 36 -4.18 -6.21 4.19
N ILE A 37 -3.40 -5.15 3.95
CA ILE A 37 -2.04 -5.28 3.44
C ILE A 37 -1.17 -6.05 4.44
N THR A 38 -1.20 -5.67 5.72
CA THR A 38 -0.44 -6.35 6.77
C THR A 38 -0.88 -7.80 6.97
N LYS A 39 -2.19 -8.10 6.92
CA LYS A 39 -2.70 -9.48 6.96
C LYS A 39 -2.25 -10.29 5.75
N TYR A 40 -2.32 -9.74 4.55
CA TYR A 40 -1.87 -10.41 3.34
C TYR A 40 -0.37 -10.70 3.40
N MET A 41 0.42 -9.69 3.77
CA MET A 41 1.88 -9.78 3.85
C MET A 41 2.34 -10.77 4.93
N SER A 42 1.66 -10.81 6.07
CA SER A 42 1.94 -11.79 7.12
C SER A 42 1.57 -13.21 6.68
N ARG A 43 0.45 -13.40 5.97
CA ARG A 43 -0.03 -14.72 5.53
C ARG A 43 0.78 -15.30 4.37
N VAL A 44 1.13 -14.49 3.37
CA VAL A 44 1.76 -14.96 2.12
C VAL A 44 3.28 -14.87 2.19
N HIS A 45 3.80 -13.81 2.78
CA HIS A 45 5.24 -13.52 2.79
C HIS A 45 5.89 -13.66 4.17
N GLY A 46 5.13 -14.02 5.22
CA GLY A 46 5.64 -14.17 6.58
C GLY A 46 6.16 -12.87 7.20
N MET A 47 5.82 -11.72 6.60
CA MET A 47 6.33 -10.41 7.03
C MET A 47 5.62 -9.96 8.31
N HIS A 48 6.41 -9.43 9.25
CA HIS A 48 5.86 -8.88 10.48
C HIS A 48 5.09 -7.57 10.17
N PRO A 49 3.88 -7.36 10.73
CA PRO A 49 3.04 -6.20 10.40
C PRO A 49 3.75 -4.85 10.61
N LYS A 50 4.58 -4.73 11.66
CA LYS A 50 5.41 -3.53 11.89
C LYS A 50 6.43 -3.25 10.79
N GLU A 51 7.02 -4.30 10.21
CA GLU A 51 7.96 -4.14 9.10
C GLU A 51 7.20 -3.79 7.82
N THR A 52 6.04 -4.40 7.60
CA THR A 52 5.15 -4.08 6.49
C THR A 52 4.71 -2.62 6.50
N THR A 53 4.27 -2.09 7.66
CA THR A 53 3.89 -0.67 7.78
C THR A 53 5.07 0.25 7.52
N ARG A 54 6.26 -0.09 8.03
CA ARG A 54 7.48 0.68 7.76
C ARG A 54 7.82 0.72 6.27
N GLN A 55 7.83 -0.44 5.61
CA GLN A 55 8.09 -0.53 4.17
C GLN A 55 7.03 0.21 3.34
N LEU A 56 5.77 0.14 3.77
CA LEU A 56 4.67 0.87 3.14
C LEU A 56 4.88 2.39 3.24
N SER A 57 5.23 2.93 4.42
CA SER A 57 5.55 4.35 4.57
C SER A 57 6.78 4.78 3.76
N LEU A 58 7.80 3.92 3.63
CA LEU A 58 8.95 4.19 2.78
C LEU A 58 8.55 4.22 1.30
N ALA A 59 7.72 3.27 0.86
CA ALA A 59 7.21 3.21 -0.50
C ALA A 59 6.35 4.43 -0.86
N VAL A 60 5.55 4.95 0.09
CA VAL A 60 4.80 6.21 -0.07
C VAL A 60 5.76 7.40 -0.21
N LYS A 61 6.78 7.50 0.66
CA LYS A 61 7.81 8.57 0.57
C LYS A 61 8.63 8.54 -0.72
N ASP A 62 8.85 7.35 -1.26
CA ASP A 62 9.53 7.12 -2.53
C ASP A 62 8.60 7.36 -3.75
N GLY A 63 7.29 7.60 -3.54
CA GLY A 63 6.32 7.86 -4.61
C GLY A 63 5.92 6.60 -5.40
N LEU A 64 6.07 5.42 -4.78
CA LEU A 64 5.83 4.11 -5.41
C LEU A 64 4.47 3.53 -5.06
N ILE A 65 3.83 4.11 -4.05
CA ILE A 65 2.50 3.81 -3.56
C ILE A 65 1.89 5.16 -3.20
N VAL A 66 0.64 5.38 -3.59
CA VAL A 66 -0.12 6.58 -3.24
C VAL A 66 -1.01 6.24 -2.07
N GLU A 67 -0.86 6.95 -0.95
CA GLU A 67 -1.84 6.91 0.13
C GLU A 67 -2.92 7.96 -0.15
N THR A 68 -4.19 7.57 -0.06
CA THR A 68 -5.32 8.48 -0.20
C THR A 68 -6.35 8.17 0.88
N LEU A 69 -6.99 9.21 1.39
CA LEU A 69 -8.13 9.06 2.29
C LEU A 69 -9.35 8.73 1.44
N THR A 70 -9.69 7.45 1.39
CA THR A 70 -10.83 6.97 0.61
C THR A 70 -12.02 6.76 1.54
N VAL A 71 -13.16 7.34 1.18
CA VAL A 71 -14.40 7.08 1.90
C VAL A 71 -14.89 5.69 1.54
N GLY A 72 -15.18 4.86 2.55
CA GLY A 72 -15.81 3.57 2.33
C GLY A 72 -17.14 3.74 1.62
N CYS A 73 -17.31 3.18 0.41
CA CYS A 73 -18.58 3.22 -0.33
C CYS A 73 -19.42 1.93 -0.16
N LYS A 74 -19.02 0.96 0.68
CA LYS A 74 -19.68 -0.35 0.75
C LYS A 74 -19.74 -0.95 2.17
N GLY A 75 -20.92 -1.45 2.55
CA GLY A 75 -21.17 -2.18 3.79
C GLY A 75 -21.34 -1.31 5.04
N SER A 76 -21.24 -1.92 6.24
CA SER A 76 -21.43 -1.25 7.55
C SER A 76 -20.37 -0.17 7.89
N LYS A 77 -19.38 0.04 7.02
CA LYS A 77 -18.36 1.11 7.11
C LYS A 77 -18.52 2.16 6.01
N ALA A 78 -19.71 2.25 5.41
CA ALA A 78 -20.04 3.26 4.43
C ALA A 78 -19.99 4.66 5.08
N GLY A 79 -19.21 5.58 4.51
CA GLY A 79 -19.02 6.92 5.05
C GLY A 79 -17.85 7.07 6.05
N ILE A 80 -17.13 5.98 6.37
CA ILE A 80 -15.93 6.06 7.21
C ILE A 80 -14.71 6.30 6.31
N GLU A 81 -14.00 7.39 6.58
CA GLU A 81 -12.71 7.70 5.99
C GLU A 81 -11.70 6.60 6.37
N GLN A 82 -11.14 5.95 5.36
CA GLN A 82 -10.14 4.91 5.53
C GLN A 82 -8.93 5.22 4.66
N GLU A 83 -7.75 4.98 5.20
CA GLU A 83 -6.50 5.03 4.47
C GLU A 83 -6.52 3.95 3.39
N GLY A 84 -6.51 4.37 2.13
CA GLY A 84 -6.42 3.52 0.96
C GLY A 84 -5.05 3.66 0.31
N TYR A 85 -4.43 2.54 -0.04
CA TYR A 85 -3.16 2.51 -0.76
C TYR A 85 -3.38 2.09 -2.21
N TRP A 86 -2.74 2.83 -3.11
CA TRP A 86 -2.92 2.72 -4.56
C TRP A 86 -1.57 2.62 -5.26
N LEU A 87 -1.57 2.00 -6.43
CA LEU A 87 -0.40 1.98 -7.29
C LEU A 87 -0.30 3.31 -8.05
N PRO A 88 0.90 3.88 -8.21
CA PRO A 88 1.10 5.12 -8.97
C PRO A 88 0.70 4.88 -10.43
N GLY A 89 -0.23 5.68 -10.93
CA GLY A 89 -0.83 5.53 -12.27
C GLY A 89 -2.18 4.81 -12.31
N ASP A 90 -2.65 4.24 -11.19
CA ASP A 90 -4.02 3.73 -11.02
C ASP A 90 -4.95 4.79 -10.38
N GLU A 91 -4.57 6.07 -10.49
CA GLU A 91 -5.35 7.22 -10.03
C GLU A 91 -6.65 7.31 -10.84
N ILE A 92 -7.77 6.93 -10.23
CA ILE A 92 -9.14 7.13 -10.75
C ILE A 92 -9.86 8.13 -9.86
#